data_AF-A0A075GG47-F1
#
_entry.id   AF-A0A075GG47-F1
#
_cell.length_a   1.000
_cell.length_b   1.000
_cell.length_c   1.000
_cell.angle_alpha   90.00
_cell.angle_beta   90.00
_cell.angle_gamma   90.00
#
_symmetry.space_group_name_H-M   'P 1'
#
loop_
_entity.id
_entity.type
_entity.pdbx_description
1 polymer ?
#
loop_
_entity_poly.entity_id
_entity_poly.type
_entity_poly.pdbx_seq_one_letter_code
_entity_poly.pdbx_strand_id
1 'polypeptide(L)'
;MGFDLVITNAYITMKRHGQNATKRGIHDIIDYDGAVMTDSGGYQVLEYGKVDVVPADMAEFEKKIMTDFAIPLDKPTGYGLNKKKAKSFVDQTLKDAKKTLANKIDNGQIWIGPIQGGEHQELVKKCTKNLVNYGFPMLALGSPVEFMESYEYKLLAEMIIMAKKQMPDAVPLHLFGAGHPLTIPLAVALGCDTFDSASYILYAKHDRYIEEDKTIHLQDIRYFSCTCEVCTKFNPKEILSLEFEEKINQIALHNLFAIKAEVDRVKESIHEGRLWEYVMKKIRAHPKLFEVSDIFTKSSEYFLNTTPIFKEKAIFLFSKEDQYRPEVLSYQNTIQKFRTRKKIAVLTKNTITRPAYLTNEYSTLKEKFEDSESIQFCYFNPFLGIIPLELSDLYPASHYEMSRFNFKPEDFPSFTKIWNIFFSMNKFDILYVSKNDDFLKPFLKLLPKSTKRKFF
;
A
#
# COMPACT_ATOMS: atom_id res chain seq x y z
N MET A 1 -24.38 4.26 -8.41
CA MET A 1 -22.92 4.32 -8.65
C MET A 1 -22.11 3.29 -7.83
N GLY A 2 -22.71 2.63 -6.82
CA GLY A 2 -22.03 1.57 -6.06
C GLY A 2 -21.07 2.10 -4.99
N PHE A 3 -21.39 3.25 -4.40
CA PHE A 3 -20.80 3.70 -3.14
C PHE A 3 -21.77 3.29 -2.03
N ASP A 4 -21.34 2.40 -1.14
CA ASP A 4 -22.15 1.83 -0.06
C ASP A 4 -21.92 2.53 1.29
N LEU A 5 -20.99 3.50 1.31
CA LEU A 5 -20.64 4.34 2.44
C LEU A 5 -20.39 5.77 1.92
N VAL A 6 -20.98 6.75 2.58
CA VAL A 6 -20.72 8.18 2.34
C VAL A 6 -20.23 8.84 3.62
N ILE A 7 -19.49 9.94 3.49
CA ILE A 7 -19.08 10.76 4.62
C ILE A 7 -19.70 12.17 4.54
N THR A 8 -20.08 12.70 5.68
CA THR A 8 -20.49 14.11 5.83
C THR A 8 -19.83 14.73 7.07
N ASN A 9 -20.11 16.00 7.34
CA ASN A 9 -19.52 16.72 8.45
C ASN A 9 -20.57 17.04 9.52
N ALA A 10 -20.40 16.46 10.71
CA ALA A 10 -21.33 16.63 11.82
C ALA A 10 -21.35 18.08 12.34
N TYR A 11 -20.22 18.78 12.33
CA TYR A 11 -20.19 20.19 12.73
C TYR A 11 -21.04 21.09 11.82
N ILE A 12 -20.89 20.93 10.50
CA ILE A 12 -21.71 21.65 9.52
C ILE A 12 -23.18 21.26 9.68
N THR A 13 -23.47 19.97 9.86
CA THR A 13 -24.84 19.46 10.08
C THR A 13 -25.47 20.09 11.33
N MET A 14 -24.71 20.14 12.43
CA MET A 14 -25.16 20.76 13.67
C MET A 14 -25.46 22.25 13.50
N LYS A 15 -24.60 22.98 12.77
CA LYS A 15 -24.79 24.42 12.54
C LYS A 15 -25.96 24.74 11.61
N ARG A 16 -26.20 23.90 10.59
CA ARG A 16 -27.26 24.14 9.58
C ARG A 16 -28.62 23.58 9.97
N HIS A 17 -28.65 22.39 10.56
CA HIS A 17 -29.89 21.66 10.84
C HIS A 17 -30.19 21.57 12.34
N GLY A 18 -29.18 21.63 13.22
CA GLY A 18 -29.35 21.65 14.66
C GLY A 18 -30.30 20.55 15.17
N GLN A 19 -31.37 20.97 15.87
CA GLN A 19 -32.38 20.05 16.40
C GLN A 19 -33.14 19.25 15.33
N ASN A 20 -33.21 19.75 14.10
CA ASN A 20 -33.87 19.02 13.02
C ASN A 20 -33.10 17.72 12.72
N ALA A 21 -31.77 17.78 12.67
CA ALA A 21 -30.94 16.60 12.44
C ALA A 21 -31.06 15.58 13.57
N THR A 22 -31.15 16.02 14.82
CA THR A 22 -31.33 15.11 15.97
C THR A 22 -32.71 14.45 16.02
N LYS A 23 -33.72 15.03 15.36
CA LYS A 23 -35.08 14.46 15.28
C LYS A 23 -35.22 13.48 14.12
N ARG A 24 -34.59 13.80 12.99
CA ARG A 24 -34.71 13.06 11.73
C ARG A 24 -33.65 11.96 11.58
N GLY A 25 -32.49 12.11 12.23
CA GLY A 25 -31.32 11.26 11.99
C GLY A 25 -30.55 11.68 10.73
N ILE A 26 -29.29 11.25 10.62
CA ILE A 26 -28.41 11.69 9.54
C ILE A 26 -28.85 11.17 8.17
N HIS A 27 -29.34 9.94 8.11
CA HIS A 27 -29.81 9.30 6.87
C HIS A 27 -30.93 10.10 6.19
N ASP A 28 -31.93 10.55 6.96
CA ASP A 28 -33.04 11.39 6.45
C ASP A 28 -32.58 12.83 6.13
N ILE A 29 -31.53 13.33 6.79
CA ILE A 29 -30.95 14.65 6.45
C ILE A 29 -30.24 14.62 5.09
N ILE A 30 -29.52 13.55 4.77
CA ILE A 30 -28.76 13.44 3.52
C ILE A 30 -29.47 12.63 2.42
N ASP A 31 -30.64 12.06 2.74
CA ASP A 31 -31.44 11.20 1.85
C ASP A 31 -30.64 10.00 1.31
N TYR A 32 -30.08 9.19 2.23
CA TYR A 32 -29.25 8.04 1.90
C TYR A 32 -29.43 6.87 2.88
N ASP A 33 -29.85 5.72 2.34
CA ASP A 33 -30.13 4.50 3.11
C ASP A 33 -28.90 3.63 3.38
N GLY A 34 -27.77 3.90 2.72
CA GLY A 34 -26.51 3.19 2.97
C GLY A 34 -25.78 3.72 4.21
N ALA A 35 -24.57 3.23 4.45
CA ALA A 35 -23.82 3.60 5.64
C ALA A 35 -23.33 5.05 5.61
N VAL A 36 -23.34 5.73 6.75
CA VAL A 36 -22.93 7.12 6.90
C VAL A 36 -21.81 7.24 7.92
N MET A 37 -20.71 7.85 7.49
CA MET A 37 -19.64 8.34 8.35
C MET A 37 -19.79 9.84 8.57
N THR A 38 -19.45 10.31 9.76
CA THR A 38 -19.41 11.74 10.07
C THR A 38 -18.04 12.13 10.60
N ASP A 39 -17.44 13.12 9.95
CA ASP A 39 -16.33 13.87 10.55
C ASP A 39 -16.89 14.88 11.54
N SER A 40 -16.38 14.83 12.78
CA SER A 40 -16.65 15.78 13.87
C SER A 40 -16.34 17.24 13.56
N GLY A 41 -15.60 17.49 12.48
CA GLY A 41 -15.20 18.82 12.04
C GLY A 41 -13.82 19.25 12.55
N GLY A 42 -12.97 18.28 12.90
CA GLY A 42 -11.56 18.55 13.20
C GLY A 42 -10.89 19.32 12.06
N TYR A 43 -11.21 19.01 10.80
CA TYR A 43 -10.68 19.71 9.63
C TYR A 43 -11.00 21.22 9.62
N GLN A 44 -12.17 21.66 10.11
CA GLN A 44 -12.47 23.10 10.21
C GLN A 44 -11.55 23.83 11.20
N VAL A 45 -10.90 23.13 12.14
CA VAL A 45 -9.85 23.72 12.99
C VAL A 45 -8.62 24.08 12.16
N LEU A 46 -8.29 23.32 11.10
CA LEU A 46 -7.19 23.67 10.18
C LEU A 46 -7.54 24.90 9.34
N GLU A 47 -8.75 24.95 8.78
CA GLU A 47 -9.17 26.05 7.91
C GLU A 47 -9.43 27.36 8.67
N TYR A 48 -10.09 27.30 9.83
CA TYR A 48 -10.58 28.49 10.54
C TYR A 48 -9.93 28.71 11.92
N GLY A 49 -9.00 27.84 12.32
CA GLY A 49 -8.24 27.96 13.58
C GLY A 49 -9.01 27.55 14.85
N LYS A 50 -10.35 27.49 14.82
CA LYS A 50 -11.18 27.02 15.93
C LYS A 50 -12.54 26.49 15.46
N VAL A 51 -13.06 25.55 16.24
CA VAL A 51 -14.46 25.10 16.18
C VAL A 51 -15.11 25.51 17.50
N ASP A 52 -16.22 26.24 17.45
CA ASP A 52 -16.93 26.74 18.63
C ASP A 52 -17.87 25.65 19.20
N VAL A 53 -17.31 24.48 19.54
CA VAL A 53 -18.02 23.32 20.13
C VAL A 53 -17.11 22.56 21.07
N VAL A 54 -17.64 22.15 22.23
CA VAL A 54 -16.92 21.30 23.17
C VAL A 54 -16.99 19.85 22.70
N PRO A 55 -15.91 19.04 22.80
CA PRO A 55 -15.92 17.65 22.34
C PRO A 55 -17.06 16.78 22.87
N ALA A 56 -17.51 17.02 24.11
CA ALA A 56 -18.63 16.31 24.71
C ALA A 56 -19.97 16.61 24.02
N ASP A 57 -20.19 17.87 23.62
CA ASP A 57 -21.42 18.29 22.93
C ASP A 57 -21.46 17.72 21.50
N MET A 58 -20.31 17.69 20.82
CA MET A 58 -20.19 17.05 19.51
C MET A 58 -20.49 15.55 19.59
N ALA A 59 -19.89 14.85 20.57
CA ALA A 59 -20.16 13.43 20.76
C ALA A 59 -21.63 13.15 21.09
N GLU A 60 -22.30 14.03 21.84
CA GLU A 60 -23.73 13.93 22.11
C GLU A 60 -24.58 14.17 20.85
N PHE A 61 -24.16 15.10 19.99
CA PHE A 61 -24.81 15.34 18.71
C PHE A 61 -24.70 14.14 17.77
N GLU A 62 -23.49 13.58 17.61
CA GLU A 62 -23.22 12.38 16.80
C GLU A 62 -24.09 11.17 17.22
N LYS A 63 -24.26 10.96 18.53
CA LYS A 63 -25.17 9.93 19.05
C LYS A 63 -26.63 10.18 18.66
N LYS A 64 -27.08 11.44 18.73
CA LYS A 64 -28.48 11.83 18.47
C LYS A 64 -28.83 11.81 16.98
N ILE A 65 -27.88 12.09 16.10
CA ILE A 65 -28.10 11.98 14.66
C ILE A 65 -27.98 10.53 14.16
N MET A 66 -27.60 9.57 15.02
CA MET A 66 -27.54 8.15 14.68
C MET A 66 -26.67 7.88 13.44
N THR A 67 -25.50 8.53 13.35
CA THR A 67 -24.48 8.18 12.33
C THR A 67 -23.97 6.75 12.56
N ASP A 68 -23.64 6.02 11.51
CA ASP A 68 -23.10 4.66 11.63
C ASP A 68 -21.66 4.67 12.11
N PHE A 69 -20.85 5.60 11.58
CA PHE A 69 -19.44 5.77 11.92
C PHE A 69 -19.19 7.17 12.45
N ALA A 70 -18.94 7.27 13.76
CA ALA A 70 -18.70 8.54 14.45
C ALA A 70 -17.22 8.71 14.81
N ILE A 71 -16.74 9.95 14.76
CA ILE A 71 -15.35 10.28 15.05
C ILE A 71 -15.33 11.25 16.24
N PRO A 72 -14.60 11.00 17.33
CA PRO A 72 -14.45 11.96 18.41
C PRO A 72 -13.82 13.25 17.89
N LEU A 73 -14.30 14.41 18.36
CA LEU A 73 -13.70 15.69 18.02
C LEU A 73 -12.23 15.73 18.44
N ASP A 74 -11.34 15.77 17.44
CA ASP A 74 -9.91 15.71 17.59
C ASP A 74 -9.23 17.04 17.24
N LYS A 75 -7.93 17.12 17.52
CA LYS A 75 -7.08 18.23 17.10
C LYS A 75 -6.13 17.77 16.00
N PRO A 76 -6.34 18.19 14.74
CA PRO A 76 -5.52 17.76 13.63
C PRO A 76 -4.10 18.29 13.72
N THR A 77 -3.12 17.42 13.49
CA THR A 77 -1.70 17.77 13.40
C THR A 77 -1.28 17.89 11.94
N GLY A 78 -1.51 19.07 11.38
CA GLY A 78 -1.13 19.41 10.01
C GLY A 78 0.38 19.37 9.73
N TYR A 79 0.75 19.53 8.46
CA TYR A 79 2.13 19.50 7.98
C TYR A 79 2.95 20.71 8.47
N GLY A 80 4.22 20.48 8.85
CA GLY A 80 5.11 21.52 9.36
C GLY A 80 4.83 21.99 10.80
N LEU A 81 3.88 21.36 11.51
CA LEU A 81 3.58 21.70 12.90
C LEU A 81 4.73 21.26 13.82
N ASN A 82 5.31 22.19 14.59
CA ASN A 82 6.41 21.83 15.48
C ASN A 82 6.03 20.72 16.50
N LYS A 83 7.00 19.88 16.86
CA LYS A 83 6.81 18.70 17.71
C LYS A 83 6.14 19.01 19.06
N LYS A 84 6.41 20.16 19.68
CA LYS A 84 5.82 20.54 20.97
C LYS A 84 4.32 20.81 20.83
N LYS A 85 3.91 21.52 19.79
CA LYS A 85 2.50 21.81 19.49
C LYS A 85 1.77 20.56 19.02
N ALA A 86 2.38 19.76 18.13
CA ALA A 86 1.85 18.47 17.71
C ALA A 86 1.61 17.53 18.91
N LYS A 87 2.55 17.47 19.86
CA LYS A 87 2.38 16.69 21.10
C LYS A 87 1.18 17.15 21.91
N SER A 88 1.01 18.47 22.07
CA SER A 88 -0.15 19.03 22.79
C SER A 88 -1.47 18.65 22.14
N PHE A 89 -1.53 18.65 20.81
CA PHE A 89 -2.71 18.25 20.05
C PHE A 89 -3.00 16.76 20.22
N VAL A 90 -2.00 15.90 20.10
CA VAL A 90 -2.14 14.46 20.35
C VAL A 90 -2.62 14.17 21.79
N ASP A 91 -2.05 14.86 22.78
CA ASP A 91 -2.44 14.67 24.18
C ASP A 91 -3.91 15.10 24.40
N GLN A 92 -4.38 16.16 23.74
CA GLN A 92 -5.78 16.59 23.78
C GLN A 92 -6.70 15.61 23.05
N THR A 93 -6.35 15.19 21.83
CA THR A 93 -7.09 14.17 21.06
C THR A 93 -7.28 12.89 21.87
N LEU A 94 -6.22 12.39 22.51
CA LEU A 94 -6.31 11.18 23.34
C LEU A 94 -7.20 11.36 24.58
N LYS A 95 -7.19 12.55 25.18
CA LYS A 95 -8.05 12.89 26.32
C LYS A 95 -9.53 12.88 25.91
N ASP A 96 -9.84 13.50 24.78
CA ASP A 96 -11.21 13.63 24.30
C ASP A 96 -11.72 12.29 23.77
N ALA A 97 -10.93 11.56 22.98
CA ALA A 97 -11.26 10.22 22.51
C ALA A 97 -11.55 9.25 23.65
N LYS A 98 -10.74 9.25 24.73
CA LYS A 98 -10.96 8.40 25.90
C LYS A 98 -12.29 8.71 26.60
N LYS A 99 -12.63 10.00 26.73
CA LYS A 99 -13.90 10.44 27.33
C LYS A 99 -15.09 10.07 26.47
N THR A 100 -15.01 10.28 25.16
CA THR A 100 -16.06 9.92 24.21
C THR A 100 -16.35 8.43 24.28
N LEU A 101 -15.31 7.59 24.22
CA LEU A 101 -15.48 6.14 24.28
C LEU A 101 -16.04 5.66 25.63
N ALA A 102 -15.66 6.28 26.74
CA ALA A 102 -16.21 5.96 28.06
C ALA A 102 -17.70 6.32 28.21
N ASN A 103 -18.18 7.31 27.45
CA ASN A 103 -19.57 7.79 27.47
C ASN A 103 -20.38 7.30 26.25
N LYS A 104 -19.86 6.31 25.52
CA LYS A 104 -20.59 5.73 24.38
C LYS A 104 -21.83 5.02 24.89
N ILE A 105 -22.85 5.01 24.05
CA ILE A 105 -24.05 4.17 24.23
C ILE A 105 -23.98 3.02 23.23
N ASP A 106 -24.65 1.93 23.53
CA ASP A 106 -24.80 0.82 22.58
C ASP A 106 -26.04 1.06 21.71
N ASN A 107 -25.84 1.80 20.62
CA ASN A 107 -26.87 2.14 19.64
C ASN A 107 -26.51 1.67 18.21
N GLY A 108 -25.59 0.70 18.08
CA GLY A 108 -25.07 0.20 16.80
C GLY A 108 -23.98 1.05 16.15
N GLN A 109 -23.72 2.27 16.66
CA GLN A 109 -22.70 3.17 16.14
C GLN A 109 -21.27 2.67 16.40
N ILE A 110 -20.41 2.80 15.40
CA ILE A 110 -18.99 2.49 15.45
C ILE A 110 -18.22 3.79 15.67
N TRP A 111 -17.59 3.91 16.85
CA TRP A 111 -16.66 5.01 17.11
C TRP A 111 -15.28 4.70 16.52
N ILE A 112 -14.73 5.64 15.76
CA ILE A 112 -13.41 5.50 15.12
C ILE A 112 -12.38 6.32 15.89
N GLY A 113 -11.24 5.71 16.23
CA GLY A 113 -10.16 6.38 16.96
C GLY A 113 -9.29 7.23 16.03
N PRO A 114 -9.21 8.57 16.22
CA PRO A 114 -8.46 9.45 15.33
C PRO A 114 -6.97 9.48 15.69
N ILE A 115 -6.14 8.88 14.85
CA ILE A 115 -4.68 8.88 14.96
C ILE A 115 -4.16 10.23 14.48
N GLN A 116 -3.45 10.91 15.38
CA GLN A 116 -2.78 12.18 15.12
C GLN A 116 -1.27 12.07 15.41
N GLY A 117 -0.50 13.05 14.96
CA GLY A 117 0.95 13.14 15.12
C GLY A 117 1.68 13.69 13.90
N GLY A 118 1.06 13.60 12.71
CA GLY A 118 1.59 14.10 11.45
C GLY A 118 2.98 13.53 11.14
N GLU A 119 3.90 14.41 10.75
CA GLU A 119 5.29 14.07 10.43
C GLU A 119 6.10 13.49 11.60
N HIS A 120 5.62 13.63 12.84
CA HIS A 120 6.32 13.17 14.03
C HIS A 120 5.98 11.70 14.31
N GLN A 121 6.71 10.77 13.69
CA GLN A 121 6.45 9.32 13.78
C GLN A 121 6.26 8.79 15.22
N GLU A 122 7.03 9.28 16.19
CA GLU A 122 6.87 8.89 17.60
C GLU A 122 5.52 9.30 18.21
N LEU A 123 4.93 10.41 17.74
CA LEU A 123 3.60 10.84 18.14
C LEU A 123 2.52 9.99 17.47
N VAL A 124 2.66 9.65 16.19
CA VAL A 124 1.78 8.70 15.48
C VAL A 124 1.76 7.36 16.21
N LYS A 125 2.94 6.83 16.55
CA LYS A 125 3.11 5.62 17.34
C LYS A 125 2.41 5.69 18.70
N LYS A 126 2.66 6.77 19.46
CA LYS A 126 2.04 6.99 20.78
C LYS A 126 0.53 7.07 20.67
N CYS A 127 0.01 7.84 19.71
CA CYS A 127 -1.42 8.06 19.53
C CYS A 127 -2.10 6.73 19.19
N THR A 128 -1.60 6.02 18.17
CA THR A 128 -2.14 4.72 17.74
C THR A 128 -2.18 3.71 18.89
N LYS A 129 -1.06 3.54 19.62
CA LYS A 129 -0.99 2.58 20.73
C LYS A 129 -2.02 2.88 21.83
N ASN A 130 -2.28 4.16 22.13
CA ASN A 130 -3.28 4.52 23.14
C ASN A 130 -4.70 4.25 22.65
N LEU A 131 -5.02 4.58 21.39
CA LEU A 131 -6.34 4.35 20.82
C LEU A 131 -6.67 2.85 20.73
N VAL A 132 -5.69 2.02 20.35
CA VAL A 132 -5.81 0.55 20.41
C VAL A 132 -6.09 0.10 21.84
N ASN A 133 -5.32 0.56 22.83
CA ASN A 133 -5.52 0.21 24.23
C ASN A 133 -6.87 0.67 24.80
N TYR A 134 -7.45 1.75 24.26
CA TYR A 134 -8.79 2.20 24.67
C TYR A 134 -9.89 1.27 24.13
N GLY A 135 -9.61 0.47 23.09
CA GLY A 135 -10.55 -0.49 22.53
C GLY A 135 -11.44 0.09 21.42
N PHE A 136 -10.92 1.05 20.64
CA PHE A 136 -11.60 1.49 19.42
C PHE A 136 -11.66 0.34 18.39
N PRO A 137 -12.84 0.00 17.84
CA PRO A 137 -13.00 -1.09 16.87
C PRO A 137 -12.43 -0.77 15.48
N MET A 138 -12.22 0.52 15.18
CA MET A 138 -11.68 1.04 13.93
C MET A 138 -10.85 2.29 14.24
N LEU A 139 -9.82 2.56 13.44
CA LEU A 139 -8.97 3.75 13.58
C LEU A 139 -8.95 4.56 12.28
N ALA A 140 -8.69 5.86 12.38
CA ALA A 140 -8.52 6.74 11.24
C ALA A 140 -7.22 7.52 11.33
N LEU A 141 -6.39 7.51 10.29
CA LEU A 141 -5.18 8.33 10.23
C LEU A 141 -5.53 9.73 9.74
N GLY A 142 -5.44 10.70 10.65
CA GLY A 142 -5.81 12.09 10.44
C GLY A 142 -4.69 12.95 9.83
N SER A 143 -5.12 14.09 9.27
CA SER A 143 -4.26 15.11 8.65
C SER A 143 -3.42 14.73 7.42
N PRO A 144 -3.70 13.69 6.61
CA PRO A 144 -2.87 13.37 5.44
C PRO A 144 -3.10 14.31 4.24
N VAL A 145 -4.20 15.10 4.22
CA VAL A 145 -4.56 15.98 3.08
C VAL A 145 -3.44 16.96 2.75
N GLU A 146 -2.93 17.71 3.73
CA GLU A 146 -1.86 18.70 3.52
C GLU A 146 -0.55 18.04 3.02
N PHE A 147 -0.29 16.78 3.39
CA PHE A 147 0.86 16.02 2.90
C PHE A 147 0.68 15.64 1.43
N MET A 148 -0.52 15.20 1.04
CA MET A 148 -0.82 14.87 -0.36
C MET A 148 -0.78 16.13 -1.25
N GLU A 149 -1.32 17.25 -0.79
CA GLU A 149 -1.24 18.53 -1.49
C GLU A 149 0.21 19.04 -1.61
N SER A 150 1.05 18.73 -0.62
CA SER A 150 2.50 19.03 -0.64
C SER A 150 3.33 17.97 -1.36
N TYR A 151 2.71 16.94 -1.97
CA TYR A 151 3.36 15.81 -2.64
C TYR A 151 4.31 14.99 -1.73
N GLU A 152 4.10 15.02 -0.41
CA GLU A 152 4.89 14.29 0.60
C GLU A 152 4.41 12.84 0.77
N TYR A 153 4.29 12.10 -0.34
CA TYR A 153 3.75 10.74 -0.35
C TYR A 153 4.60 9.73 0.43
N LYS A 154 5.92 9.94 0.47
CA LYS A 154 6.83 9.11 1.27
C LYS A 154 6.53 9.23 2.76
N LEU A 155 6.31 10.45 3.24
CA LEU A 155 5.97 10.71 4.64
C LEU A 155 4.59 10.16 4.99
N LEU A 156 3.62 10.29 4.08
CA LEU A 156 2.32 9.63 4.20
C LEU A 156 2.47 8.11 4.36
N ALA A 157 3.28 7.47 3.53
CA ALA A 157 3.54 6.04 3.62
C ALA A 157 4.21 5.63 4.95
N GLU A 158 5.14 6.44 5.45
CA GLU A 158 5.77 6.25 6.75
C GLU A 158 4.77 6.35 7.91
N MET A 159 3.84 7.32 7.84
CA MET A 159 2.77 7.47 8.83
C MET A 159 1.85 6.25 8.85
N ILE A 160 1.45 5.74 7.68
CA ILE A 160 0.59 4.55 7.57
C ILE A 160 1.30 3.32 8.17
N ILE A 161 2.55 3.04 7.77
CA ILE A 161 3.30 1.90 8.33
C ILE A 161 3.49 2.05 9.84
N MET A 162 3.76 3.25 10.33
CA MET A 162 3.92 3.47 11.77
C MET A 162 2.63 3.17 12.53
N ALA A 163 1.49 3.61 12.00
CA ALA A 163 0.18 3.28 12.56
C ALA A 163 -0.09 1.76 12.50
N LYS A 164 0.07 1.13 11.33
CA LYS A 164 -0.19 -0.31 11.16
C LYS A 164 0.67 -1.18 12.08
N LYS A 165 1.95 -0.83 12.29
CA LYS A 165 2.84 -1.53 13.25
C LYS A 165 2.37 -1.49 14.71
N GLN A 166 1.47 -0.59 15.08
CA GLN A 166 0.96 -0.46 16.45
C GLN A 166 -0.48 -0.97 16.61
N MET A 167 -1.13 -1.44 15.55
CA MET A 167 -2.49 -1.97 15.60
C MET A 167 -2.54 -3.48 15.30
N PRO A 168 -3.54 -4.19 15.83
CA PRO A 168 -3.85 -5.54 15.37
C PRO A 168 -4.29 -5.53 13.91
N ASP A 169 -3.95 -6.59 13.16
CA ASP A 169 -4.31 -6.72 11.73
C ASP A 169 -5.83 -6.74 11.49
N ALA A 170 -6.62 -7.16 12.49
CA ALA A 170 -8.08 -7.23 12.41
C ALA A 170 -8.79 -5.86 12.60
N VAL A 171 -8.07 -4.81 13.01
CA VAL A 171 -8.66 -3.47 13.20
C VAL A 171 -8.54 -2.68 11.90
N PRO A 172 -9.67 -2.24 11.29
CA PRO A 172 -9.63 -1.47 10.05
C PRO A 172 -9.00 -0.09 10.25
N LEU A 173 -8.28 0.36 9.22
CA LEU A 173 -7.68 1.69 9.16
C LEU A 173 -8.31 2.51 8.03
N HIS A 174 -8.99 3.60 8.41
CA HIS A 174 -9.40 4.66 7.51
C HIS A 174 -8.26 5.65 7.27
N LEU A 175 -8.11 6.14 6.04
CA LEU A 175 -7.17 7.21 5.72
C LEU A 175 -7.94 8.42 5.18
N PHE A 176 -7.95 9.48 5.98
CA PHE A 176 -8.74 10.67 5.71
C PHE A 176 -8.33 11.38 4.41
N GLY A 177 -9.28 11.86 3.62
CA GLY A 177 -9.07 12.69 2.44
C GLY A 177 -8.22 12.08 1.32
N ALA A 178 -7.85 10.80 1.40
CA ALA A 178 -7.05 10.10 0.39
C ALA A 178 -7.91 9.59 -0.77
N GLY A 179 -8.65 10.52 -1.37
CA GLY A 179 -9.69 10.25 -2.36
C GLY A 179 -9.27 10.40 -3.81
N HIS A 180 -7.97 10.47 -4.11
CA HIS A 180 -7.46 10.63 -5.47
C HIS A 180 -6.94 9.28 -6.01
N PRO A 181 -7.21 8.91 -7.29
CA PRO A 181 -6.78 7.63 -7.85
C PRO A 181 -5.28 7.30 -7.70
N LEU A 182 -4.42 8.31 -7.69
CA LEU A 182 -2.98 8.15 -7.44
C LEU A 182 -2.63 7.54 -6.08
N THR A 183 -3.39 7.83 -5.02
CA THR A 183 -3.03 7.46 -3.65
C THR A 183 -3.74 6.21 -3.15
N ILE A 184 -4.90 5.87 -3.72
CA ILE A 184 -5.71 4.71 -3.31
C ILE A 184 -4.91 3.39 -3.38
N PRO A 185 -4.25 3.02 -4.49
CA PRO A 185 -3.51 1.75 -4.58
C PRO A 185 -2.38 1.67 -3.56
N LEU A 186 -1.69 2.79 -3.35
CA LEU A 186 -0.61 2.89 -2.38
C LEU A 186 -1.14 2.64 -0.97
N ALA A 187 -2.19 3.36 -0.58
CA ALA A 187 -2.72 3.27 0.77
C ALA A 187 -3.28 1.87 1.08
N VAL A 188 -3.94 1.24 0.10
CA VAL A 188 -4.41 -0.16 0.23
C VAL A 188 -3.24 -1.14 0.39
N ALA A 189 -2.19 -1.02 -0.42
CA ALA A 189 -1.01 -1.90 -0.28
C ALA A 189 -0.24 -1.70 1.03
N LEU A 190 -0.38 -0.55 1.67
CA LEU A 190 0.14 -0.28 3.01
C LEU A 190 -0.80 -0.74 4.13
N GLY A 191 -2.00 -1.22 3.80
CA GLY A 191 -2.94 -1.83 4.74
C GLY A 191 -4.05 -0.92 5.25
N CYS A 192 -4.38 0.16 4.52
CA CYS A 192 -5.60 0.94 4.74
C CYS A 192 -6.81 0.29 4.06
N ASP A 193 -7.98 0.39 4.69
CA ASP A 193 -9.20 -0.32 4.29
C ASP A 193 -10.26 0.60 3.69
N THR A 194 -10.32 1.86 4.14
CA THR A 194 -11.29 2.85 3.67
C THR A 194 -10.64 4.23 3.49
N PHE A 195 -11.25 5.04 2.62
CA PHE A 195 -10.79 6.38 2.24
C PHE A 195 -12.01 7.25 1.94
N ASP A 196 -11.87 8.56 2.06
CA ASP A 196 -12.89 9.52 1.64
C ASP A 196 -12.37 10.52 0.60
N SER A 197 -13.29 11.12 -0.14
CA SER A 197 -13.00 12.10 -1.17
C SER A 197 -13.99 13.26 -1.15
N ALA A 198 -13.51 14.45 -0.85
CA ALA A 198 -14.18 15.69 -1.26
C ALA A 198 -13.65 16.22 -2.61
N SER A 199 -12.51 15.68 -3.09
CA SER A 199 -11.83 16.19 -4.29
C SER A 199 -12.69 16.07 -5.54
N TYR A 200 -13.55 15.05 -5.65
CA TYR A 200 -14.41 14.87 -6.83
C TYR A 200 -15.26 16.11 -7.14
N ILE A 201 -15.85 16.74 -6.13
CA ILE A 201 -16.71 17.92 -6.28
C ILE A 201 -15.92 19.22 -6.17
N LEU A 202 -14.89 19.28 -5.31
CA LEU A 202 -14.03 20.46 -5.20
C LEU A 202 -13.28 20.71 -6.51
N TYR A 203 -12.84 19.66 -7.20
CA TYR A 203 -12.14 19.77 -8.47
C TYR A 203 -13.11 20.17 -9.58
N ALA A 204 -14.31 19.58 -9.60
CA ALA A 204 -15.36 19.93 -10.55
C ALA A 204 -15.74 21.43 -10.50
N LYS A 205 -15.84 22.01 -9.31
CA LYS A 205 -16.08 23.46 -9.11
C LYS A 205 -15.00 24.37 -9.72
N HIS A 206 -13.83 23.82 -10.02
CA HIS A 206 -12.69 24.53 -10.60
C HIS A 206 -12.31 23.98 -11.98
N ASP A 207 -13.26 23.36 -12.69
CA ASP A 207 -13.08 22.77 -14.01
C ASP A 207 -11.92 21.76 -14.07
N ARG A 208 -11.63 21.08 -12.94
CA ARG A 208 -10.59 20.06 -12.83
C ARG A 208 -11.18 18.65 -12.95
N TYR A 209 -10.56 17.88 -13.84
CA TYR A 209 -10.93 16.54 -14.23
C TYR A 209 -9.90 15.55 -13.69
N ILE A 210 -10.36 14.50 -13.01
CA ILE A 210 -9.54 13.43 -12.46
C ILE A 210 -9.28 12.36 -13.53
N GLU A 211 -8.01 12.10 -13.81
CA GLU A 211 -7.56 10.95 -14.61
C GLU A 211 -6.96 9.86 -13.71
N GLU A 212 -6.56 8.75 -14.32
CA GLU A 212 -5.98 7.61 -13.63
C GLU A 212 -4.70 7.97 -12.85
N ASP A 213 -3.91 8.92 -13.35
CA ASP A 213 -2.57 9.24 -12.89
C ASP A 213 -2.31 10.74 -12.66
N LYS A 214 -3.32 11.59 -12.81
CA LYS A 214 -3.19 13.05 -12.67
C LYS A 214 -4.54 13.73 -12.51
N THR A 215 -4.50 15.01 -12.20
CA THR A 215 -5.63 15.94 -12.33
C THR A 215 -5.26 17.00 -13.36
N ILE A 216 -6.18 17.35 -14.25
CA ILE A 216 -5.97 18.30 -15.35
C ILE A 216 -7.14 19.26 -15.46
N HIS A 217 -6.90 20.51 -15.88
CA HIS A 217 -8.00 21.42 -16.20
C HIS A 217 -8.67 20.99 -17.50
N LEU A 218 -10.00 21.01 -17.53
CA LEU A 218 -10.80 20.53 -18.65
C LEU A 218 -10.47 21.25 -19.96
N GLN A 219 -10.12 22.54 -19.91
CA GLN A 219 -9.70 23.35 -21.06
C GLN A 219 -8.42 22.84 -21.75
N ASP A 220 -7.57 22.10 -21.02
CA ASP A 220 -6.31 21.56 -21.53
C ASP A 220 -6.48 20.15 -22.11
N ILE A 221 -7.67 19.56 -21.99
CA ILE A 221 -7.98 18.22 -22.51
C ILE A 221 -8.42 18.30 -23.97
N ARG A 222 -7.71 17.57 -24.83
CA ARG A 222 -8.09 17.43 -26.25
C ARG A 222 -9.05 16.26 -26.49
N TYR A 223 -8.84 15.15 -25.78
CA TYR A 223 -9.62 13.92 -25.91
C TYR A 223 -9.79 13.30 -24.52
N PHE A 224 -11.00 12.82 -24.21
CA PHE A 224 -11.18 12.02 -23.00
C PHE A 224 -10.56 10.63 -23.19
N SER A 225 -9.78 10.20 -22.20
CA SER A 225 -9.21 8.85 -22.09
C SER A 225 -10.13 7.88 -21.30
N CYS A 226 -11.36 8.33 -20.98
CA CYS A 226 -12.33 7.61 -20.18
C CYS A 226 -13.56 7.23 -21.03
N THR A 227 -14.21 6.12 -20.68
CA THR A 227 -15.42 5.60 -21.32
C THR A 227 -16.62 5.58 -20.36
N CYS A 228 -16.62 6.44 -19.33
CA CYS A 228 -17.77 6.57 -18.42
C CYS A 228 -18.98 7.20 -19.15
N GLU A 229 -20.13 7.21 -18.47
CA GLU A 229 -21.36 7.77 -19.01
C GLU A 229 -21.22 9.23 -19.48
N VAL A 230 -20.40 10.03 -18.80
CA VAL A 230 -20.15 11.42 -19.17
C VAL A 230 -19.28 11.50 -20.42
N CYS A 231 -18.12 10.83 -20.41
CA CYS A 231 -17.12 10.91 -21.48
C CYS A 231 -17.54 10.21 -22.78
N THR A 232 -18.56 9.35 -22.73
CA THR A 232 -19.17 8.74 -23.92
C THR A 232 -20.23 9.63 -24.57
N LYS A 233 -20.85 10.54 -23.79
CA LYS A 233 -21.89 11.47 -24.25
C LYS A 233 -21.33 12.82 -24.68
N PHE A 234 -20.26 13.29 -24.05
CA PHE A 234 -19.69 14.62 -24.26
C PHE A 234 -18.21 14.56 -24.63
N ASN A 235 -17.75 15.56 -25.38
CA ASN A 235 -16.34 15.92 -25.51
C ASN A 235 -15.96 17.09 -24.58
N PRO A 236 -14.66 17.39 -24.39
CA PRO A 236 -14.22 18.44 -23.46
C PRO A 236 -14.82 19.83 -23.72
N LYS A 237 -14.97 20.22 -25.00
CA LYS A 237 -15.53 21.53 -25.36
C LYS A 237 -17.02 21.61 -25.09
N GLU A 238 -17.74 20.52 -25.31
CA GLU A 238 -19.18 20.45 -25.01
C GLU A 238 -19.42 20.64 -23.51
N ILE A 239 -18.66 19.95 -22.64
CA ILE A 239 -18.78 20.15 -21.18
C ILE A 239 -18.46 21.59 -20.78
N LEU A 240 -17.43 22.21 -21.37
CA LEU A 240 -17.09 23.62 -21.09
C LEU A 240 -18.19 24.61 -21.49
N SER A 241 -19.02 24.24 -22.47
CA SER A 241 -20.14 25.06 -22.96
C SER A 241 -21.45 24.87 -22.19
N LEU A 242 -21.49 23.91 -21.25
CA LEU A 242 -22.66 23.69 -20.40
C LEU A 242 -22.84 24.84 -19.40
N GLU A 243 -24.09 25.02 -18.95
CA GLU A 243 -24.41 25.91 -17.84
C GLU A 243 -23.64 25.54 -16.58
N PHE A 244 -23.37 26.53 -15.72
CA PHE A 244 -22.44 26.40 -14.60
C PHE A 244 -22.70 25.18 -13.69
N GLU A 245 -23.96 24.97 -13.26
CA GLU A 245 -24.32 23.83 -12.40
C GLU A 245 -24.20 22.49 -13.14
N GLU A 246 -24.66 22.44 -14.39
CA GLU A 246 -24.62 21.22 -15.20
C GLU A 246 -23.17 20.82 -15.53
N LYS A 247 -22.32 21.78 -15.86
CA LYS A 247 -20.88 21.58 -16.05
C LYS A 247 -20.25 20.94 -14.80
N ILE A 248 -20.52 21.51 -13.62
CA ILE A 248 -19.99 20.98 -12.35
C ILE A 248 -20.51 19.56 -12.12
N ASN A 249 -21.80 19.31 -12.34
CA ASN A 249 -22.40 17.99 -12.14
C ASN A 249 -21.75 16.94 -13.06
N GLN A 250 -21.54 17.24 -14.34
CA GLN A 250 -20.91 16.32 -15.29
C GLN A 250 -19.45 16.03 -14.92
N ILE A 251 -18.67 17.06 -14.55
CA ILE A 251 -17.27 16.84 -14.13
C ILE A 251 -17.22 16.05 -12.81
N ALA A 252 -18.09 16.36 -11.84
CA ALA A 252 -18.15 15.65 -10.57
C ALA A 252 -18.55 14.18 -10.74
N LEU A 253 -19.52 13.91 -11.61
CA LEU A 253 -19.98 12.57 -11.96
C LEU A 253 -18.85 11.76 -12.60
N HIS A 254 -18.13 12.34 -13.56
CA HIS A 254 -16.91 11.73 -14.12
C HIS A 254 -15.87 11.44 -13.03
N ASN A 255 -15.57 12.42 -12.17
CA ASN A 255 -14.58 12.27 -11.12
C ASN A 255 -14.91 11.12 -10.16
N LEU A 256 -16.19 10.94 -9.81
CA LEU A 256 -16.66 9.78 -9.03
C LEU A 256 -16.48 8.46 -9.78
N PHE A 257 -16.77 8.41 -11.08
CA PHE A 257 -16.49 7.22 -11.90
C PHE A 257 -15.00 6.89 -11.93
N ALA A 258 -14.12 7.89 -12.05
CA ALA A 258 -12.67 7.69 -12.03
C ALA A 258 -12.20 7.10 -10.70
N ILE A 259 -12.68 7.63 -9.57
CA ILE A 259 -12.38 7.11 -8.22
C ILE A 259 -12.89 5.69 -8.05
N LYS A 260 -14.15 5.42 -8.42
CA LYS A 260 -14.75 4.09 -8.31
C LYS A 260 -14.01 3.05 -9.15
N ALA A 261 -13.66 3.40 -10.39
CA ALA A 261 -12.90 2.54 -11.28
C ALA A 261 -11.52 2.20 -10.69
N GLU A 262 -10.87 3.15 -10.02
CA GLU A 262 -9.61 2.88 -9.34
C GLU A 262 -9.77 1.91 -8.18
N VAL A 263 -10.77 2.11 -7.32
CA VAL A 263 -11.08 1.18 -6.21
C VAL A 263 -11.35 -0.23 -6.74
N ASP A 264 -12.10 -0.36 -7.82
CA ASP A 264 -12.39 -1.66 -8.44
C ASP A 264 -11.13 -2.31 -9.03
N ARG A 265 -10.27 -1.55 -9.72
CA ARG A 265 -8.98 -2.06 -10.21
C ARG A 265 -8.07 -2.54 -9.08
N VAL A 266 -8.05 -1.83 -7.96
CA VAL A 266 -7.27 -2.24 -6.77
C VAL A 266 -7.81 -3.55 -6.21
N LYS A 267 -9.13 -3.67 -6.02
CA LYS A 267 -9.74 -4.93 -5.55
C LYS A 267 -9.45 -6.10 -6.48
N GLU A 268 -9.56 -5.90 -7.79
CA GLU A 268 -9.23 -6.92 -8.79
C GLU A 268 -7.74 -7.31 -8.71
N SER A 269 -6.85 -6.32 -8.55
CA SER A 269 -5.41 -6.59 -8.40
C SER A 269 -5.08 -7.38 -7.12
N ILE A 270 -5.86 -7.21 -6.04
CA ILE A 270 -5.75 -8.04 -4.84
C ILE A 270 -6.19 -9.47 -5.15
N HIS A 271 -7.37 -9.63 -5.79
CA HIS A 271 -7.92 -10.92 -6.16
C HIS A 271 -6.96 -11.73 -7.04
N GLU A 272 -6.35 -11.10 -8.05
CA GLU A 272 -5.36 -11.74 -8.93
C GLU A 272 -3.97 -11.93 -8.29
N GLY A 273 -3.74 -11.41 -7.09
CA GLY A 273 -2.44 -11.43 -6.43
C GLY A 273 -1.40 -10.47 -7.02
N ARG A 274 -1.82 -9.48 -7.81
CA ARG A 274 -1.00 -8.53 -8.57
C ARG A 274 -0.96 -7.09 -8.01
N LEU A 275 -1.39 -6.89 -6.77
CA LEU A 275 -1.39 -5.57 -6.14
C LEU A 275 -0.01 -4.91 -6.15
N TRP A 276 1.06 -5.68 -5.92
CA TRP A 276 2.44 -5.14 -5.92
C TRP A 276 2.81 -4.56 -7.29
N GLU A 277 2.57 -5.32 -8.37
CA GLU A 277 2.79 -4.86 -9.74
C GLU A 277 1.97 -3.62 -10.04
N TYR A 278 0.70 -3.59 -9.60
CA TYR A 278 -0.19 -2.48 -9.82
C TYR A 278 0.32 -1.20 -9.13
N VAL A 279 0.73 -1.29 -7.86
CA VAL A 279 1.32 -0.16 -7.13
C VAL A 279 2.63 0.29 -7.76
N MET A 280 3.52 -0.63 -8.12
CA MET A 280 4.79 -0.29 -8.76
C MET A 280 4.59 0.43 -10.11
N LYS A 281 3.55 0.07 -10.86
CA LYS A 281 3.14 0.80 -12.06
C LYS A 281 2.64 2.21 -11.69
N LYS A 282 1.78 2.33 -10.68
CA LYS A 282 1.18 3.60 -10.25
C LYS A 282 2.18 4.61 -9.71
N ILE A 283 3.13 4.18 -8.89
CA ILE A 283 4.10 5.10 -8.27
C ILE A 283 5.04 5.76 -9.30
N ARG A 284 5.13 5.21 -10.51
CA ARG A 284 5.90 5.80 -11.62
C ARG A 284 5.19 6.98 -12.30
N ALA A 285 3.94 7.28 -11.94
CA ALA A 285 3.20 8.42 -12.49
C ALA A 285 3.82 9.77 -12.11
N HIS A 286 4.49 9.87 -10.96
CA HIS A 286 5.08 11.13 -10.49
C HIS A 286 6.38 10.89 -9.69
N PRO A 287 7.46 11.68 -9.87
CA PRO A 287 8.73 11.50 -9.16
C PRO A 287 8.59 11.45 -7.64
N LYS A 288 7.78 12.35 -7.05
CA LYS A 288 7.50 12.35 -5.61
C LYS A 288 6.74 11.13 -5.11
N LEU A 289 5.89 10.54 -5.96
CA LEU A 289 5.20 9.30 -5.61
C LEU A 289 6.17 8.12 -5.72
N PHE A 290 7.10 8.16 -6.67
CA PHE A 290 8.13 7.13 -6.82
C PHE A 290 9.07 7.05 -5.61
N GLU A 291 9.30 8.14 -4.87
CA GLU A 291 10.06 8.13 -3.60
C GLU A 291 9.50 7.12 -2.58
N VAL A 292 8.23 6.70 -2.70
CA VAL A 292 7.61 5.68 -1.86
C VAL A 292 8.19 4.27 -2.10
N SER A 293 8.87 4.01 -3.22
CA SER A 293 9.57 2.74 -3.44
C SER A 293 10.60 2.44 -2.34
N ASP A 294 11.19 3.49 -1.74
CA ASP A 294 12.06 3.34 -0.57
C ASP A 294 11.36 2.64 0.60
N ILE A 295 10.07 2.92 0.79
CA ILE A 295 9.29 2.37 1.90
C ILE A 295 9.03 0.89 1.67
N PHE A 296 8.63 0.49 0.47
CA PHE A 296 8.43 -0.90 0.10
C PHE A 296 9.71 -1.73 0.19
N THR A 297 10.85 -1.16 -0.17
CA THR A 297 12.14 -1.86 -0.13
C THR A 297 12.73 -1.93 1.28
N LYS A 298 12.75 -0.81 2.03
CA LYS A 298 13.34 -0.74 3.39
C LYS A 298 12.45 -1.37 4.47
N SER A 299 11.13 -1.33 4.31
CA SER A 299 10.18 -1.99 5.23
C SER A 299 9.69 -3.33 4.69
N SER A 300 10.40 -3.95 3.77
CA SER A 300 9.98 -5.19 3.09
C SER A 300 9.64 -6.35 4.04
N GLU A 301 10.38 -6.49 5.14
CA GLU A 301 10.11 -7.52 6.17
C GLU A 301 8.74 -7.38 6.84
N TYR A 302 8.20 -6.16 6.93
CA TYR A 302 6.88 -5.91 7.52
C TYR A 302 5.75 -6.60 6.72
N PHE A 303 5.89 -6.67 5.40
CA PHE A 303 4.88 -7.26 4.53
C PHE A 303 4.94 -8.80 4.46
N LEU A 304 5.97 -9.44 5.02
CA LEU A 304 6.15 -10.89 4.95
C LEU A 304 4.97 -11.64 5.59
N ASN A 305 4.52 -11.20 6.76
CA ASN A 305 3.49 -11.90 7.51
C ASN A 305 2.09 -11.67 6.96
N THR A 306 1.88 -10.61 6.19
CA THR A 306 0.59 -10.24 5.60
C THR A 306 0.46 -10.64 4.13
N THR A 307 1.54 -11.13 3.51
CA THR A 307 1.52 -11.60 2.12
C THR A 307 1.22 -13.10 2.08
N PRO A 308 0.27 -13.57 1.24
CA PRO A 308 0.03 -14.99 1.05
C PRO A 308 1.29 -15.76 0.67
N ILE A 309 1.49 -16.94 1.27
CA ILE A 309 2.64 -17.82 1.00
C ILE A 309 2.66 -18.29 -0.48
N PHE A 310 1.48 -18.39 -1.09
CA PHE A 310 1.28 -18.78 -2.48
C PHE A 310 0.27 -17.86 -3.15
N LYS A 311 0.46 -17.61 -4.45
CA LYS A 311 -0.49 -16.94 -5.33
C LYS A 311 -0.63 -17.75 -6.61
N GLU A 312 -1.84 -17.79 -7.17
CA GLU A 312 -2.11 -18.56 -8.39
C GLU A 312 -1.34 -18.06 -9.61
N LYS A 313 -1.05 -16.75 -9.66
CA LYS A 313 -0.35 -16.13 -10.79
C LYS A 313 1.14 -15.93 -10.48
N ALA A 314 1.95 -16.10 -11.51
CA ALA A 314 3.38 -15.85 -11.45
C ALA A 314 3.70 -14.37 -11.15
N ILE A 315 4.68 -14.13 -10.28
CA ILE A 315 5.16 -12.78 -9.94
C ILE A 315 6.01 -12.20 -11.06
N PHE A 316 6.00 -10.88 -11.21
CA PHE A 316 6.85 -10.20 -12.20
C PHE A 316 8.06 -9.53 -11.54
N LEU A 317 9.23 -9.77 -12.10
CA LEU A 317 10.53 -9.27 -11.65
C LEU A 317 11.13 -8.37 -12.74
N PHE A 318 10.96 -7.06 -12.58
CA PHE A 318 11.33 -6.06 -13.57
C PHE A 318 12.73 -5.48 -13.32
N SER A 319 12.98 -5.02 -12.09
CA SER A 319 14.16 -4.23 -11.72
C SER A 319 14.59 -4.51 -10.29
N LYS A 320 15.79 -4.05 -9.91
CA LYS A 320 16.46 -4.40 -8.64
C LYS A 320 15.60 -4.23 -7.38
N GLU A 321 14.62 -3.35 -7.38
CA GLU A 321 13.68 -3.15 -6.27
C GLU A 321 12.87 -4.43 -5.97
N ASP A 322 12.62 -5.27 -6.97
CA ASP A 322 11.84 -6.50 -6.84
C ASP A 322 12.55 -7.59 -6.02
N GLN A 323 13.84 -7.40 -5.70
CA GLN A 323 14.55 -8.30 -4.79
C GLN A 323 14.03 -8.22 -3.34
N TYR A 324 13.29 -7.15 -3.02
CA TYR A 324 12.71 -6.90 -1.69
C TYR A 324 11.22 -7.25 -1.63
N ARG A 325 10.68 -7.91 -2.65
CA ARG A 325 9.30 -8.40 -2.64
C ARG A 325 9.09 -9.43 -1.53
N PRO A 326 7.94 -9.46 -0.84
CA PRO A 326 7.71 -10.43 0.22
C PRO A 326 7.82 -11.88 -0.26
N GLU A 327 7.38 -12.19 -1.47
CA GLU A 327 7.47 -13.54 -2.04
C GLU A 327 8.93 -13.96 -2.28
N VAL A 328 9.75 -13.03 -2.79
CA VAL A 328 11.19 -13.23 -3.00
C VAL A 328 11.89 -13.44 -1.66
N LEU A 329 11.64 -12.57 -0.69
CA LEU A 329 12.24 -12.65 0.65
C LEU A 329 11.81 -13.93 1.40
N SER A 330 10.55 -14.34 1.29
CA SER A 330 10.06 -15.59 1.86
C SER A 330 10.79 -16.81 1.28
N TYR A 331 10.99 -16.83 -0.04
CA TYR A 331 11.75 -17.88 -0.69
C TYR A 331 13.24 -17.87 -0.30
N GLN A 332 13.84 -16.68 -0.24
CA GLN A 332 15.21 -16.50 0.26
C GLN A 332 15.36 -17.00 1.71
N ASN A 333 14.36 -16.82 2.57
CA ASN A 333 14.34 -17.37 3.93
C ASN A 333 14.30 -18.91 3.93
N THR A 334 13.67 -19.52 2.93
CA THR A 334 13.67 -20.97 2.72
C THR A 334 15.06 -21.46 2.31
N ILE A 335 15.71 -20.78 1.36
CA ILE A 335 17.08 -21.12 0.91
C ILE A 335 18.08 -21.09 2.07
N GLN A 336 17.99 -20.10 2.96
CA GLN A 336 18.89 -19.97 4.12
C GLN A 336 18.85 -21.19 5.06
N LYS A 337 17.73 -21.93 5.06
CA LYS A 337 17.54 -23.13 5.87
C LYS A 337 17.97 -24.42 5.15
N PHE A 338 18.21 -24.37 3.84
CA PHE A 338 18.61 -25.53 3.05
C PHE A 338 19.95 -26.10 3.51
N ARG A 339 20.01 -27.42 3.71
CA ARG A 339 21.21 -28.15 4.08
C ARG A 339 21.38 -29.35 3.17
N THR A 340 22.62 -29.60 2.74
CA THR A 340 23.00 -30.80 2.01
C THR A 340 24.28 -31.41 2.56
N ARG A 341 24.38 -32.74 2.48
CA ARG A 341 25.62 -33.48 2.82
C ARG A 341 26.54 -33.66 1.62
N LYS A 342 26.04 -33.36 0.41
CA LYS A 342 26.75 -33.49 -0.86
C LYS A 342 27.96 -32.55 -0.88
N LYS A 343 29.08 -33.04 -1.40
CA LYS A 343 30.38 -32.33 -1.40
C LYS A 343 30.70 -31.64 -2.72
N ILE A 344 29.96 -31.99 -3.76
CA ILE A 344 30.12 -31.40 -5.09
C ILE A 344 28.81 -30.70 -5.43
N ALA A 345 28.91 -29.46 -5.89
CA ALA A 345 27.77 -28.70 -6.39
C ALA A 345 27.96 -28.30 -7.85
N VAL A 346 26.85 -28.22 -8.59
CA VAL A 346 26.76 -27.64 -9.93
C VAL A 346 25.84 -26.43 -9.84
N LEU A 347 26.28 -25.28 -10.34
CA LEU A 347 25.49 -24.05 -10.37
C LEU A 347 25.37 -23.54 -11.81
N THR A 348 24.14 -23.45 -12.31
CA THR A 348 23.82 -22.85 -13.62
C THR A 348 22.71 -21.80 -13.49
N LYS A 349 22.50 -20.98 -14.53
CA LYS A 349 21.44 -19.98 -14.55
C LYS A 349 20.08 -20.69 -14.64
N ASN A 350 19.08 -20.22 -13.90
CA ASN A 350 17.73 -20.76 -14.03
C ASN A 350 17.16 -20.48 -15.43
N THR A 351 16.43 -21.44 -15.99
CA THR A 351 15.93 -21.38 -17.37
C THR A 351 14.50 -20.86 -17.44
N ILE A 352 13.97 -20.73 -18.66
CA ILE A 352 12.55 -20.38 -18.88
C ILE A 352 11.64 -21.55 -18.47
N THR A 353 12.02 -22.78 -18.81
CA THR A 353 11.28 -23.97 -18.39
C THR A 353 11.51 -24.24 -16.91
N ARG A 354 10.41 -24.31 -16.14
CA ARG A 354 10.43 -24.52 -14.70
C ARG A 354 9.30 -25.50 -14.31
N PRO A 355 9.47 -26.32 -13.26
CA PRO A 355 10.64 -26.43 -12.38
C PRO A 355 11.91 -26.95 -13.09
N ALA A 356 13.07 -26.75 -12.46
CA ALA A 356 14.35 -26.93 -13.15
C ALA A 356 14.65 -28.38 -13.55
N TYR A 357 14.09 -29.37 -12.84
CA TYR A 357 14.21 -30.79 -13.17
C TYR A 357 13.50 -31.19 -14.48
N LEU A 358 12.63 -30.35 -15.04
CA LEU A 358 11.97 -30.58 -16.34
C LEU A 358 12.78 -30.06 -17.53
N THR A 359 13.97 -29.51 -17.29
CA THR A 359 14.77 -28.87 -18.34
C THR A 359 15.66 -29.88 -19.06
N ASN A 360 15.85 -29.68 -20.37
CA ASN A 360 16.88 -30.41 -21.12
C ASN A 360 18.28 -30.12 -20.57
N GLU A 361 18.52 -28.89 -20.09
CA GLU A 361 19.78 -28.48 -19.48
C GLU A 361 20.09 -29.31 -18.23
N TYR A 362 19.11 -29.53 -17.34
CA TYR A 362 19.26 -30.45 -16.22
C TYR A 362 19.60 -31.86 -16.67
N SER A 363 18.84 -32.40 -17.62
CA SER A 363 19.05 -33.77 -18.14
C SER A 363 20.46 -33.94 -18.70
N THR A 364 20.92 -32.98 -19.49
CA THR A 364 22.25 -32.97 -20.10
C THR A 364 23.35 -32.81 -19.05
N LEU A 365 23.16 -31.95 -18.05
CA LEU A 365 24.11 -31.78 -16.95
C LEU A 365 24.20 -33.02 -16.08
N LYS A 366 23.06 -33.67 -15.81
CA LYS A 366 22.98 -34.90 -15.01
C LYS A 366 23.82 -36.02 -15.65
N GLU A 367 23.72 -36.19 -16.97
CA GLU A 367 24.46 -37.20 -17.74
C GLU A 367 25.99 -36.99 -17.73
N LYS A 368 26.48 -35.77 -17.46
CA LYS A 368 27.92 -35.50 -17.37
C LYS A 368 28.57 -36.04 -16.09
N PHE A 369 27.80 -36.51 -15.12
CA PHE A 369 28.31 -37.03 -13.85
C PHE A 369 27.94 -38.51 -13.69
N GLU A 370 28.94 -39.38 -13.56
CA GLU A 370 28.75 -40.83 -13.38
C GLU A 370 27.87 -41.15 -12.15
N ASP A 371 28.11 -40.46 -11.03
CA ASP A 371 27.29 -40.53 -9.82
C ASP A 371 26.56 -39.19 -9.60
N SER A 372 25.51 -38.97 -10.38
CA SER A 372 24.70 -37.74 -10.29
C SER A 372 23.97 -37.57 -8.95
N GLU A 373 23.75 -38.65 -8.19
CA GLU A 373 23.05 -38.60 -6.90
C GLU A 373 23.90 -37.95 -5.80
N SER A 374 25.24 -38.05 -5.88
CA SER A 374 26.14 -37.33 -4.97
C SER A 374 26.35 -35.85 -5.33
N ILE A 375 25.79 -35.38 -6.43
CA ILE A 375 25.91 -33.99 -6.91
C ILE A 375 24.73 -33.14 -6.42
N GLN A 376 25.03 -31.98 -5.84
CA GLN A 376 24.03 -30.96 -5.54
C GLN A 376 23.82 -30.09 -6.77
N PHE A 377 22.73 -30.30 -7.50
CA PHE A 377 22.33 -29.40 -8.57
C PHE A 377 21.65 -28.17 -7.96
N CYS A 378 22.14 -27.00 -8.36
CA CYS A 378 21.62 -25.71 -8.00
C CYS A 378 21.47 -24.85 -9.26
N TYR A 379 20.47 -23.99 -9.22
CA TYR A 379 20.27 -22.92 -10.19
C TYR A 379 20.47 -21.58 -9.50
N PHE A 380 20.54 -20.49 -10.25
CA PHE A 380 20.44 -19.17 -9.66
C PHE A 380 19.53 -18.25 -10.45
N ASN A 381 18.93 -17.32 -9.74
CA ASN A 381 18.19 -16.20 -10.27
C ASN A 381 18.65 -14.93 -9.51
N PRO A 382 18.93 -13.80 -10.18
CA PRO A 382 19.41 -12.58 -9.52
C PRO A 382 18.57 -12.12 -8.34
N PHE A 383 17.25 -12.32 -8.39
CA PHE A 383 16.32 -11.94 -7.33
C PHE A 383 16.19 -13.02 -6.27
N LEU A 384 15.97 -14.28 -6.67
CA LEU A 384 15.67 -15.37 -5.72
C LEU A 384 16.91 -15.91 -5.01
N GLY A 385 18.11 -15.70 -5.55
CA GLY A 385 19.33 -16.29 -5.01
C GLY A 385 19.66 -17.64 -5.64
N ILE A 386 20.28 -18.52 -4.85
CA ILE A 386 20.61 -19.89 -5.23
C ILE A 386 19.39 -20.77 -4.99
N ILE A 387 18.99 -21.52 -6.01
CA ILE A 387 17.81 -22.39 -6.05
C ILE A 387 18.29 -23.85 -6.12
N PRO A 388 18.40 -24.56 -4.99
CA PRO A 388 18.59 -26.01 -5.00
C PRO A 388 17.51 -26.71 -5.83
N LEU A 389 17.87 -27.79 -6.51
CA LEU A 389 16.93 -28.57 -7.33
C LEU A 389 15.68 -28.98 -6.55
N GLU A 390 15.85 -29.35 -5.29
CA GLU A 390 14.81 -29.77 -4.35
C GLU A 390 13.84 -28.64 -3.95
N LEU A 391 14.22 -27.39 -4.20
CA LEU A 391 13.40 -26.20 -3.93
C LEU A 391 12.92 -25.53 -5.23
N SER A 392 13.17 -26.14 -6.39
CA SER A 392 12.94 -25.50 -7.70
C SER A 392 11.48 -25.48 -8.14
N ASP A 393 10.62 -26.26 -7.50
CA ASP A 393 9.17 -26.31 -7.73
C ASP A 393 8.35 -25.48 -6.75
N LEU A 394 8.97 -24.99 -5.67
CA LEU A 394 8.34 -24.11 -4.70
C LEU A 394 8.06 -22.72 -5.27
N TYR A 395 6.96 -22.11 -4.83
CA TYR A 395 6.65 -20.72 -5.15
C TYR A 395 7.61 -19.75 -4.45
N PRO A 396 8.09 -18.67 -5.12
CA PRO A 396 7.82 -18.31 -6.50
C PRO A 396 8.87 -18.85 -7.49
N ALA A 397 9.80 -19.73 -7.11
CA ALA A 397 10.90 -20.18 -7.99
C ALA A 397 10.47 -20.91 -9.26
N SER A 398 9.30 -21.52 -9.25
CA SER A 398 8.64 -22.08 -10.44
C SER A 398 7.65 -21.12 -11.11
N HIS A 399 7.25 -20.03 -10.43
CA HIS A 399 6.14 -19.14 -10.81
C HIS A 399 6.57 -17.67 -10.84
N TYR A 400 7.44 -17.32 -11.77
CA TYR A 400 7.84 -15.93 -12.00
C TYR A 400 8.03 -15.62 -13.48
N GLU A 401 7.97 -14.35 -13.86
CA GLU A 401 8.52 -13.86 -15.12
C GLU A 401 9.52 -12.76 -14.81
N MET A 402 10.65 -12.74 -15.52
CA MET A 402 11.68 -11.72 -15.31
C MET A 402 12.06 -11.03 -16.61
N SER A 403 12.40 -9.74 -16.50
CA SER A 403 12.95 -9.00 -17.62
C SER A 403 14.27 -9.64 -18.10
N ARG A 404 14.54 -9.54 -19.40
CA ARG A 404 15.75 -10.13 -20.03
C ARG A 404 16.96 -9.20 -19.97
N PHE A 405 17.00 -8.29 -18.99
CA PHE A 405 18.08 -7.34 -18.84
C PHE A 405 19.37 -8.01 -18.34
N ASN A 406 20.50 -7.41 -18.68
CA ASN A 406 21.78 -7.76 -18.09
C ASN A 406 21.90 -7.05 -16.74
N PHE A 407 21.49 -7.75 -15.69
CA PHE A 407 21.55 -7.26 -14.32
C PHE A 407 22.99 -7.12 -13.83
N LYS A 408 23.27 -6.01 -13.15
CA LYS A 408 24.58 -5.74 -12.53
C LYS A 408 24.64 -6.37 -11.14
N PRO A 409 25.62 -7.23 -10.83
CA PRO A 409 25.74 -7.90 -9.53
C PRO A 409 25.69 -6.96 -8.31
N GLU A 410 26.29 -5.77 -8.41
CA GLU A 410 26.33 -4.76 -7.36
C GLU A 410 24.96 -4.21 -6.96
N ASP A 411 23.95 -4.29 -7.84
CA ASP A 411 22.58 -3.87 -7.58
C ASP A 411 21.78 -4.91 -6.77
N PHE A 412 22.34 -6.09 -6.48
CA PHE A 412 21.65 -7.23 -5.84
C PHE A 412 22.30 -7.62 -4.50
N PRO A 413 22.28 -6.75 -3.47
CA PRO A 413 22.81 -7.09 -2.15
C PRO A 413 22.10 -8.27 -1.48
N SER A 414 20.81 -8.51 -1.78
CA SER A 414 20.10 -9.70 -1.29
C SER A 414 20.71 -11.00 -1.83
N PHE A 415 21.09 -11.03 -3.12
CA PHE A 415 21.80 -12.17 -3.71
C PHE A 415 23.13 -12.42 -3.00
N THR A 416 23.92 -11.35 -2.75
CA THR A 416 25.18 -11.44 -1.99
C THR A 416 24.96 -12.07 -0.61
N LYS A 417 23.92 -11.62 0.12
CA LYS A 417 23.57 -12.15 1.44
C LYS A 417 23.26 -13.65 1.35
N ILE A 418 22.41 -14.05 0.41
CA ILE A 418 22.00 -15.45 0.23
C ILE A 418 23.16 -16.33 -0.21
N TRP A 419 24.00 -15.85 -1.13
CA TRP A 419 25.22 -16.53 -1.54
C TRP A 419 26.11 -16.87 -0.34
N ASN A 420 26.42 -15.87 0.49
CA ASN A 420 27.30 -16.06 1.65
C ASN A 420 26.71 -17.03 2.68
N ILE A 421 25.40 -16.95 2.95
CA ILE A 421 24.73 -17.87 3.88
C ILE A 421 24.71 -19.29 3.30
N PHE A 422 24.38 -19.45 2.02
CA PHE A 422 24.29 -20.77 1.39
C PHE A 422 25.62 -21.52 1.46
N PHE A 423 26.73 -20.88 1.09
CA PHE A 423 28.06 -21.49 1.09
C PHE A 423 28.73 -21.57 2.47
N SER A 424 28.25 -20.81 3.46
CA SER A 424 28.70 -21.00 4.86
C SER A 424 28.02 -22.20 5.52
N MET A 425 26.73 -22.43 5.20
CA MET A 425 25.95 -23.53 5.75
C MET A 425 26.15 -24.86 5.00
N ASN A 426 26.58 -24.81 3.74
CA ASN A 426 26.81 -25.99 2.89
C ASN A 426 28.27 -26.04 2.43
N LYS A 427 29.03 -26.99 2.97
CA LYS A 427 30.46 -27.15 2.70
C LYS A 427 30.68 -28.01 1.45
N PHE A 428 30.97 -27.35 0.33
CA PHE A 428 31.36 -28.00 -0.92
C PHE A 428 32.88 -27.98 -1.11
N ASP A 429 33.42 -29.12 -1.51
CA ASP A 429 34.83 -29.28 -1.88
C ASP A 429 35.05 -28.78 -3.32
N ILE A 430 34.06 -28.98 -4.20
CA ILE A 430 34.09 -28.57 -5.60
C ILE A 430 32.77 -27.89 -5.98
N LEU A 431 32.88 -26.73 -6.64
CA LEU A 431 31.77 -26.05 -7.30
C LEU A 431 32.02 -26.00 -8.81
N TYR A 432 31.15 -26.63 -9.57
CA TYR A 432 31.08 -26.55 -11.03
C TYR A 432 30.18 -25.38 -11.43
N VAL A 433 30.65 -24.48 -12.30
CA VAL A 433 29.87 -23.34 -12.81
C VAL A 433 30.03 -23.18 -14.32
N SER A 434 28.99 -22.65 -14.97
CA SER A 434 29.05 -22.36 -16.42
C SER A 434 30.16 -21.36 -16.74
N LYS A 435 30.90 -21.59 -17.83
CA LYS A 435 31.90 -20.66 -18.33
C LYS A 435 31.23 -19.37 -18.83
N ASN A 436 31.78 -18.21 -18.48
CA ASN A 436 31.38 -16.88 -18.96
C ASN A 436 30.06 -16.30 -18.43
N ASP A 437 29.56 -16.69 -17.26
CA ASP A 437 28.44 -15.97 -16.64
C ASP A 437 28.88 -14.65 -15.98
N ASP A 438 28.57 -13.52 -16.62
CA ASP A 438 28.97 -12.19 -16.15
C ASP A 438 28.37 -11.80 -14.79
N PHE A 439 27.17 -12.29 -14.49
CA PHE A 439 26.51 -12.00 -13.22
C PHE A 439 27.20 -12.75 -12.07
N LEU A 440 27.58 -14.02 -12.26
CA LEU A 440 28.23 -14.82 -11.21
C LEU A 440 29.69 -14.46 -10.96
N LYS A 441 30.41 -13.91 -11.94
CA LYS A 441 31.85 -13.63 -11.86
C LYS A 441 32.31 -12.95 -10.55
N PRO A 442 31.64 -11.89 -10.05
CA PRO A 442 32.02 -11.26 -8.77
C PRO A 442 31.81 -12.18 -7.56
N PHE A 443 30.71 -12.94 -7.53
CA PHE A 443 30.36 -13.83 -6.42
C PHE A 443 31.30 -15.03 -6.30
N LEU A 444 31.86 -15.52 -7.41
CA LEU A 444 32.87 -16.59 -7.40
C LEU A 444 34.14 -16.21 -6.61
N LYS A 445 34.41 -14.93 -6.39
CA LYS A 445 35.52 -14.45 -5.55
C LYS A 445 35.20 -14.53 -4.05
N LEU A 446 33.92 -14.66 -3.69
CA LEU A 446 33.44 -14.76 -2.30
C LEU A 446 33.34 -16.20 -1.79
N LEU A 447 33.65 -17.20 -2.63
CA LEU A 447 33.62 -18.60 -2.21
C LEU A 447 34.61 -18.88 -1.07
N PRO A 448 34.30 -19.84 -0.18
CA PRO A 448 35.25 -20.32 0.81
C PRO A 448 36.55 -20.79 0.15
N LYS A 449 37.71 -20.48 0.75
CA LYS A 449 39.04 -20.87 0.21
C LYS A 449 39.19 -22.39 0.01
N SER A 450 38.44 -23.19 0.75
CA SER A 450 38.42 -24.65 0.65
C SER A 450 37.71 -25.17 -0.61
N THR A 451 36.86 -24.37 -1.24
CA THR A 451 36.02 -24.79 -2.37
C THR A 451 36.76 -24.55 -3.69
N LYS A 452 37.07 -25.64 -4.41
CA LYS A 452 37.69 -25.57 -5.74
C LYS A 452 36.63 -25.22 -6.79
N ARG A 453 36.93 -24.24 -7.64
CA ARG A 453 36.08 -23.86 -8.78
C ARG A 453 36.46 -24.67 -10.01
N LYS A 454 35.47 -25.27 -10.68
CA LYS A 454 35.63 -25.92 -11.99
C LYS A 454 34.61 -25.32 -12.96
N PHE A 455 34.97 -25.28 -14.23
CA PHE A 455 34.10 -24.79 -15.30
C PHE A 455 33.68 -25.94 -16.22
N PHE A 456 32.48 -25.87 -16.79
CA PHE A 456 31.96 -26.82 -17.77
C PHE A 456 31.36 -26.12 -18.98
#